data_AF-A0A5K0W3P7-F1
#
_entry.id   AF-A0A5K0W3P7-F1
#
_cell.length_a   1.000
_cell.length_b   1.000
_cell.length_c   1.000
_cell.angle_alpha   90.00
_cell.angle_beta   90.00
_cell.angle_gamma   90.00
#
_symmetry.space_group_name_H-M   'P 1'
#
loop_
_entity.id
_entity.type
_entity.pdbx_description
1 polymer ?
#
loop_
_entity_poly.entity_id
_entity_poly.type
_entity_poly.pdbx_seq_one_letter_code
_entity_poly.pdbx_strand_id
1 'polypeptide(L)' 'STKEEEKRESTAYRPCSSMNSCSVSFDTILPNKEGEETGQGLPLIDLGTVRDATSNFSNENKLGEGGFGPVYR' A
#
# COMPACT_ATOMS: atom_id res chain seq x y z
N SER A 1 38.13 35.97 20.90
CA SER A 1 38.44 34.76 20.11
C SER A 1 37.70 33.60 20.74
N THR A 2 36.68 32.97 20.19
CA THR A 2 36.10 32.97 18.85
C THR A 2 34.75 32.25 18.97
N LYS A 3 33.73 32.78 18.28
CA LYS A 3 32.55 32.11 17.72
C LYS A 3 31.62 31.32 18.67
N GLU A 4 30.39 31.79 18.87
CA GLU A 4 29.26 31.64 17.93
C GLU A 4 28.91 30.17 17.70
N GLU A 5 27.60 29.90 17.80
CA GLU A 5 26.91 28.78 17.16
C GLU A 5 26.66 27.51 18.01
N GLU A 6 25.99 27.66 19.17
CA GLU A 6 25.01 26.64 19.58
C GLU A 6 23.78 26.78 18.67
N LYS A 7 23.91 26.29 17.43
CA LYS A 7 22.83 26.28 16.44
C LYS A 7 22.00 25.02 16.60
N ARG A 8 20.80 25.26 17.12
CA ARG A 8 19.52 24.62 16.79
C ARG A 8 19.58 23.59 15.65
N GLU A 9 19.27 22.34 15.97
CA GLU A 9 18.55 21.40 15.08
C GLU A 9 17.95 20.29 15.97
N SER A 10 16.83 20.50 16.67
CA SER A 10 15.46 20.46 16.14
C SER A 10 15.21 19.38 15.09
N THR A 11 15.15 18.12 15.50
CA THR A 11 14.24 17.16 14.88
C THR A 11 13.43 16.46 15.98
N ALA A 12 12.42 17.17 16.47
CA ALA A 12 11.40 16.60 17.34
C ALA A 12 10.77 15.38 16.67
N TYR A 13 10.71 14.26 17.39
CA TYR A 13 9.84 13.15 17.00
C TYR A 13 8.41 13.68 16.92
N ARG A 14 7.89 13.83 15.70
CA ARG A 14 6.50 14.24 15.48
C ARG A 14 5.66 12.98 15.36
N PRO A 15 4.85 12.61 16.38
CA PRO A 15 3.81 11.62 16.14
C PRO A 15 2.89 12.18 15.04
N CYS A 16 2.64 11.38 14.01
CA CYS A 16 1.70 11.75 12.95
C CYS A 16 0.31 11.90 13.57
N SER A 17 -0.11 13.13 13.87
CA SER A 17 -1.43 13.43 14.46
C SER A 17 -2.60 13.24 13.49
N SER A 18 -2.43 12.49 12.40
CA SER A 18 -3.50 12.20 11.45
C SER A 18 -3.48 10.72 11.05
N MET A 19 -3.65 9.85 12.04
CA MET A 19 -3.98 8.44 11.81
C MET A 19 -5.48 8.20 11.61
N ASN A 20 -6.27 9.25 11.38
CA ASN A 20 -7.73 9.16 11.23
C ASN A 20 -8.28 9.50 9.85
N SER A 21 -7.44 9.56 8.81
CA SER A 21 -7.92 9.74 7.43
C SER A 21 -7.26 8.80 6.42
N CYS A 22 -6.98 7.56 6.84
CA CYS A 22 -6.88 6.46 5.88
C CYS A 22 -8.17 5.64 6.03
N SER A 23 -9.27 6.14 5.47
CA SER A 23 -10.44 5.30 5.23
C SER A 23 -10.03 4.27 4.18
N VAL A 24 -9.56 3.11 4.62
CA VAL A 24 -9.44 1.96 3.73
C VAL A 24 -10.87 1.47 3.55
N SER A 25 -11.56 2.05 2.57
CA SER A 25 -12.84 1.55 2.12
C SER A 25 -12.56 0.21 1.46
N PHE A 26 -12.62 -0.87 2.25
CA PHE A 26 -12.63 -2.22 1.72
C PHE A 26 -14.04 -2.42 1.19
N ASP A 27 -14.27 -2.00 -0.07
CA ASP A 27 -15.52 -2.35 -0.76
C ASP A 27 -15.67 -3.87 -0.64
N THR A 28 -16.77 -4.27 0.00
CA THR A 28 -17.03 -5.66 0.32
C THR A 28 -16.97 -6.44 -0.98
N ILE A 29 -16.10 -7.47 -1.05
CA ILE A 29 -16.08 -8.44 -2.16
C ILE A 29 -17.37 -9.25 -2.07
N LEU A 30 -18.48 -8.66 -2.50
CA LEU A 30 -19.72 -9.37 -2.76
C LEU A 30 -19.51 -10.10 -4.10
N PRO A 31 -19.65 -11.44 -4.14
CA PRO A 31 -19.71 -12.14 -5.41
C PRO A 31 -21.00 -11.70 -6.11
N ASN A 32 -20.90 -10.73 -7.01
CA ASN A 32 -22.01 -10.26 -7.82
C ASN A 32 -22.54 -11.43 -8.67
N LYS A 33 -23.71 -11.95 -8.31
CA LYS A 33 -24.63 -12.55 -9.27
C LYS A 33 -25.07 -11.42 -10.20
N GLU A 34 -24.59 -11.48 -11.43
CA GLU A 34 -25.13 -10.84 -12.63
C GLU A 34 -25.89 -9.51 -12.45
N GLY A 35 -25.16 -8.41 -12.65
CA GLY A 35 -25.71 -7.12 -13.06
C GLY A 35 -25.86 -6.06 -11.97
N GLU A 36 -24.78 -5.34 -11.67
CA GLU A 36 -24.89 -3.92 -11.29
C GLU A 36 -23.55 -3.20 -11.53
N GLU A 37 -23.63 -2.13 -12.31
CA GLU A 37 -22.55 -1.20 -12.67
C GLU A 37 -22.18 -0.28 -11.50
N THR A 38 -21.59 -0.83 -10.44
CA THR A 38 -21.06 -0.03 -9.34
C THR A 38 -19.68 0.54 -9.70
N GLY A 39 -19.69 1.75 -10.25
CA GLY A 39 -18.64 2.75 -10.06
C GLY A 39 -17.23 2.37 -10.52
N GLN A 40 -16.95 2.63 -11.81
CA GLN A 40 -15.64 2.57 -12.48
C GLN A 40 -15.16 1.14 -12.76
N GLY A 41 -15.13 0.76 -14.04
CA GLY A 41 -14.77 -0.57 -14.54
C GLY A 41 -13.34 -1.01 -14.19
N LEU A 42 -13.15 -1.49 -12.98
CA LEU A 42 -11.92 -2.13 -12.56
C LEU A 42 -11.82 -3.51 -13.25
N PRO A 43 -10.64 -3.89 -13.73
CA PRO A 43 -10.44 -5.19 -14.33
C PRO A 43 -10.66 -6.27 -13.27
N LEU A 44 -11.62 -7.17 -13.54
CA LEU A 44 -11.79 -8.39 -12.75
C LEU A 44 -10.70 -9.38 -13.15
N ILE A 45 -9.83 -9.74 -12.22
CA ILE A 45 -8.72 -10.68 -12.44
C ILE A 45 -9.00 -11.94 -11.65
N ASP A 46 -8.86 -13.10 -12.29
CA ASP A 46 -8.97 -14.40 -11.63
C ASP A 46 -7.77 -14.66 -10.70
N LEU A 47 -8.01 -15.32 -9.57
CA LEU A 47 -6.96 -15.63 -8.61
C LEU A 47 -5.94 -16.64 -9.16
N GLY A 48 -6.36 -17.53 -10.07
CA GLY A 48 -5.46 -18.41 -10.81
C GLY A 48 -4.44 -17.62 -11.62
N THR A 49 -4.89 -16.58 -12.33
CA THR A 49 -4.02 -15.67 -13.08
C THR A 49 -2.99 -14.98 -12.18
N VAL A 50 -3.41 -14.50 -11.01
CA VAL A 50 -2.49 -13.86 -10.04
C VAL A 50 -1.47 -14.88 -9.51
N ARG A 51 -1.92 -16.08 -9.16
CA ARG A 51 -1.04 -17.16 -8.69
C ARG A 51 -0.03 -17.54 -9.75
N ASP A 52 -0.45 -17.68 -11.00
CA ASP A 52 0.42 -18.13 -12.07
C ASP A 52 1.43 -17.02 -12.45
N ALA A 53 1.00 -15.75 -12.52
CA ALA A 53 1.87 -14.60 -12.76
C ALA A 53 2.97 -14.48 -11.70
N THR A 54 2.60 -14.60 -10.43
CA THR A 54 3.54 -14.52 -9.30
C THR A 54 4.33 -15.83 -9.07
N SER A 55 4.07 -16.88 -9.85
CA SER A 55 4.61 -18.24 -9.61
C SER A 55 4.37 -18.70 -8.17
N ASN A 56 3.11 -18.62 -7.74
CA ASN A 56 2.65 -18.91 -6.39
C ASN A 56 3.37 -18.07 -5.32
N PHE A 57 3.52 -16.77 -5.58
CA PHE A 57 4.22 -15.82 -4.71
C PHE A 57 5.67 -16.24 -4.38
N SER A 58 6.37 -16.85 -5.34
CA SER A 58 7.79 -17.20 -5.18
C SER A 58 8.64 -15.97 -4.89
N ASN A 59 9.67 -16.15 -4.05
CA ASN A 59 10.65 -15.10 -3.77
C ASN A 59 11.39 -14.62 -5.03
N GLU A 60 11.50 -15.46 -6.06
CA GLU A 60 12.15 -15.11 -7.34
C GLU A 60 11.38 -14.00 -8.08
N ASN A 61 10.07 -13.91 -7.85
CA ASN A 61 9.21 -12.87 -8.42
C ASN A 61 8.97 -11.70 -7.45
N LYS A 62 9.59 -11.71 -6.27
CA LYS A 62 9.48 -10.59 -5.32
C LYS A 62 10.36 -9.42 -5.80
N LEU A 63 9.73 -8.28 -6.01
CA LEU A 63 10.39 -7.02 -6.38
C LEU A 63 10.89 -6.25 -5.15
N GLY A 64 10.22 -6.38 -4.01
CA GLY A 64 10.60 -5.70 -2.77
C GLY A 64 9.57 -5.84 -1.64
N GLU A 65 9.85 -5.24 -0.49
CA GLU A 65 8.95 -5.15 0.66
C GLU A 65 9.17 -3.83 1.40
N GLY A 66 8.10 -3.19 1.85
CA GLY A 66 8.14 -1.92 2.59
C GLY A 66 6.78 -1.61 3.22
N GLY A 67 6.45 -0.32 3.38
CA GLY A 67 5.18 0.11 3.98
C GLY A 67 3.91 -0.34 3.24
N PHE A 68 4.06 -0.84 2.01
CA PHE A 68 2.98 -1.42 1.19
C PHE A 68 2.88 -2.96 1.30
N GLY A 69 3.79 -3.61 2.05
CA GLY A 69 3.94 -5.06 2.05
C GLY A 69 4.81 -5.59 0.89
N PRO A 70 4.80 -6.90 0.62
CA PRO A 70 5.58 -7.52 -0.45
C PRO A 70 4.97 -7.21 -1.83
N VAL A 71 5.83 -6.84 -2.78
CA VAL A 71 5.44 -6.55 -4.17
C VAL A 71 6.03 -7.63 -5.07
N TYR A 72 5.22 -8.18 -5.97
CA TYR A 72 5.61 -9.21 -6.92
C TYR A 72 5.45 -8.71 -8.36
N ARG A 73 6.27 -9.23 -9.27
CA ARG A 73 6.18 -9.00 -10.72
C ARG A 73 5.15 -9.89 -11.40
#